data_AF-A2TH12-F1
#
_entry.id   AF-A2TH12-F1
#
_cell.length_a   1.000
_cell.length_b   1.000
_cell.length_c   1.000
_cell.angle_alpha   90.00
_cell.angle_beta   90.00
_cell.angle_gamma   90.00
#
_symmetry.space_group_name_H-M   'P 1'
#
loop_
_entity.id
_entity.type
_entity.pdbx_description
1 polymer ?
#
loop_
_entity_poly.entity_id
_entity_poly.type
_entity_poly.pdbx_seq_one_letter_code
_entity_poly.pdbx_strand_id
1 'polypeptide(L)'
;DLIGVPRADTVYNGELDKSRLGLKTVPRVENYKGFIFANWDKDAIPLVDYLGADQLWYLDLAFEAPLGGLEVIGPTMKFRIKANWKLAAENFAGDDYHVLYTHGSAFQIGFL
;
A
#
# COMPACT_ATOMS: atom_id res chain seq x y z
N ASP A 1 -13.09 -2.02 17.93
CA ASP A 1 -14.07 -1.63 18.97
C ASP A 1 -13.63 -0.41 19.75
N LEU A 2 -14.57 0.36 20.31
CA LEU A 2 -14.29 1.37 21.32
C LEU A 2 -14.28 0.70 22.70
N ILE A 3 -13.08 0.39 23.20
CA ILE A 3 -12.94 -0.43 24.42
C ILE A 3 -13.06 0.38 25.72
N GLY A 4 -12.70 1.66 25.70
CA GLY A 4 -12.66 2.51 26.90
C GLY A 4 -12.99 3.96 26.62
N VAL A 5 -13.73 4.58 27.54
CA VAL A 5 -14.05 6.00 27.53
C VAL A 5 -13.85 6.52 28.95
N PRO A 6 -12.95 7.49 29.18
CA PRO A 6 -12.73 8.04 30.51
C PRO A 6 -14.04 8.57 31.11
N ARG A 7 -14.34 8.18 32.35
CA ARG A 7 -15.55 8.61 33.09
C ARG A 7 -16.87 8.36 32.33
N ALA A 8 -16.97 7.25 31.58
CA ALA A 8 -18.17 6.90 30.82
C ALA A 8 -19.45 6.92 31.66
N ASP A 9 -19.43 6.32 32.84
CA ASP A 9 -20.61 6.18 33.69
C ASP A 9 -21.09 7.51 34.28
N THR A 10 -20.19 8.47 34.52
CA THR A 10 -20.53 9.75 35.17
C THR A 10 -20.77 10.90 34.20
N VAL A 11 -20.14 10.88 33.02
CA VAL A 11 -20.30 11.92 32.00
C VAL A 11 -21.38 11.55 30.99
N TYR A 12 -21.49 10.27 30.66
CA TYR A 12 -22.44 9.75 29.68
C TYR A 12 -23.56 8.92 30.32
N ASN A 13 -23.64 8.86 31.66
CA ASN A 13 -24.70 8.17 32.41
C ASN A 13 -24.92 6.69 32.02
N GLY A 14 -23.89 6.02 31.52
CA GLY A 14 -24.00 4.64 31.01
C GLY A 14 -24.76 4.52 29.68
N GLU A 15 -25.15 5.62 29.04
CA GLU A 15 -25.95 5.65 27.80
C GLU A 15 -25.09 5.59 26.53
N LEU A 16 -23.76 5.67 26.67
CA LEU A 16 -22.85 5.65 25.52
C LEU A 16 -22.76 4.24 24.92
N ASP A 17 -23.40 4.04 23.77
CA ASP A 17 -23.27 2.83 22.98
C ASP A 17 -21.92 2.76 22.25
N LYS A 18 -20.94 2.17 22.93
CA LYS A 18 -19.58 1.96 22.40
C LYS A 18 -19.53 1.07 21.16
N SER A 19 -20.53 0.20 20.93
CA SER A 19 -20.54 -0.73 19.79
C SER A 19 -20.66 0.01 18.45
N ARG A 20 -21.25 1.22 18.46
CA ARG A 20 -21.45 2.06 17.28
C ARG A 20 -20.33 3.06 17.03
N LEU A 21 -19.35 3.14 17.93
CA LEU A 21 -18.32 4.18 17.97
C LEU A 21 -16.90 3.61 17.80
N GLY A 22 -16.77 2.40 17.25
CA GLY A 22 -15.48 1.89 16.79
C GLY A 22 -14.85 2.77 15.70
N LEU A 23 -13.54 2.64 15.52
CA LEU A 23 -12.84 3.28 14.40
C LEU A 23 -13.46 2.87 13.06
N LYS A 24 -13.47 3.79 12.09
CA LYS A 24 -13.85 3.46 10.72
C LYS A 24 -12.90 2.40 10.18
N THR A 25 -13.45 1.26 9.82
CA THR A 25 -12.70 0.15 9.25
C THR A 25 -12.60 0.31 7.74
N VAL A 26 -11.54 -0.24 7.16
CA VAL A 26 -11.48 -0.48 5.71
C VAL A 26 -12.37 -1.69 5.42
N PRO A 27 -13.35 -1.59 4.51
CA PRO A 27 -14.30 -2.67 4.26
C PRO A 27 -13.65 -3.88 3.57
N ARG A 28 -12.58 -3.67 2.81
CA ARG A 28 -11.85 -4.74 2.12
C ARG A 28 -10.35 -4.62 2.36
N VAL A 29 -9.79 -5.64 3.01
CA VAL A 29 -8.35 -5.79 3.20
C VAL A 29 -7.96 -7.17 2.70
N GLU A 30 -7.04 -7.23 1.76
CA GLU A 30 -6.60 -8.45 1.11
C GLU A 30 -5.08 -8.57 1.17
N ASN A 31 -4.59 -9.80 1.25
CA ASN A 31 -3.17 -10.12 1.29
C ASN A 31 -2.80 -10.89 0.02
N TYR A 32 -1.84 -10.38 -0.74
CA TYR A 32 -1.20 -11.10 -1.83
C TYR A 32 0.28 -11.32 -1.52
N LYS A 33 0.65 -12.57 -1.19
CA LYS A 33 2.04 -13.00 -0.92
C LYS A 33 2.82 -12.10 0.07
N GLY A 34 2.14 -11.60 1.11
CA GLY A 34 2.74 -10.73 2.13
C GLY A 34 2.49 -9.24 1.91
N PHE A 35 2.02 -8.84 0.73
CA PHE A 35 1.64 -7.46 0.42
C PHE A 35 0.16 -7.24 0.77
N ILE A 36 -0.11 -6.29 1.66
CA ILE A 36 -1.45 -5.99 2.16
C ILE A 36 -2.03 -4.80 1.38
N PHE A 37 -3.18 -5.02 0.74
CA PHE A 37 -3.94 -3.99 0.02
C PHE A 37 -5.25 -3.67 0.75
N ALA A 38 -5.68 -2.41 0.62
CA ALA A 38 -6.87 -1.88 1.26
C ALA A 38 -7.73 -1.18 0.19
N ASN A 39 -9.05 -1.47 0.21
CA ASN A 39 -10.02 -0.81 -0.65
C ASN A 39 -11.21 -0.30 0.19
N TRP A 40 -11.57 0.97 -0.02
CA TRP A 40 -12.69 1.63 0.65
C TRP A 40 -14.04 1.40 -0.02
N ASP A 41 -14.05 0.90 -1.26
CA ASP A 41 -15.25 0.42 -1.91
C ASP A 41 -15.56 -1.01 -1.47
N LYS A 42 -16.70 -1.17 -0.79
CA LYS A 42 -17.17 -2.47 -0.29
C LYS A 42 -17.58 -3.43 -1.41
N ASP A 43 -17.92 -2.88 -2.58
CA ASP A 43 -18.45 -3.64 -3.72
C ASP A 43 -17.36 -3.86 -4.80
N ALA A 44 -16.12 -3.47 -4.51
CA ALA A 44 -14.99 -3.71 -5.41
C ALA A 44 -14.74 -5.21 -5.63
N ILE A 45 -14.29 -5.54 -6.85
CA ILE A 45 -13.87 -6.88 -7.23
C ILE A 45 -12.67 -7.38 -6.39
N PRO A 46 -12.47 -8.71 -6.25
CA PRO A 46 -11.30 -9.30 -5.60
C PRO A 46 -9.97 -8.72 -6.11
N LEU A 47 -8.97 -8.60 -5.23
CA LEU A 47 -7.65 -8.05 -5.60
C LEU A 47 -7.00 -8.81 -6.75
N VAL A 48 -7.11 -10.14 -6.73
CA VAL A 48 -6.56 -11.01 -7.79
C VAL A 48 -7.22 -10.76 -9.14
N ASP A 49 -8.52 -10.47 -9.15
CA ASP A 49 -9.26 -10.15 -10.38
C ASP A 49 -8.93 -8.73 -10.86
N TYR A 50 -8.71 -7.79 -9.94
CA TYR A 50 -8.28 -6.42 -10.27
C TYR A 50 -6.88 -6.39 -10.90
N LEU A 51 -5.93 -7.17 -10.36
CA LEU A 51 -4.58 -7.27 -10.91
C LEU A 51 -4.59 -8.00 -12.26
N GLY A 52 -5.42 -9.04 -12.39
CA GLY A 52 -5.53 -9.83 -13.59
C GLY A 52 -4.37 -10.82 -13.76
N ALA A 53 -4.61 -11.88 -14.54
CA ALA A 53 -3.70 -13.01 -14.67
C ALA A 53 -2.31 -12.62 -15.16
N ASP A 54 -2.23 -11.70 -16.13
CA ASP A 54 -0.96 -11.27 -16.71
C ASP A 54 -0.09 -10.56 -15.66
N GLN A 55 -0.65 -9.61 -14.91
CA GLN A 55 0.09 -8.90 -13.88
C GLN A 55 0.51 -9.84 -12.76
N LEU A 56 -0.39 -10.73 -12.32
CA LEU A 56 -0.10 -11.71 -11.28
C LEU A 56 1.06 -12.63 -11.68
N TRP A 57 1.14 -13.03 -12.95
CA TRP A 57 2.26 -13.84 -13.44
C TRP A 57 3.61 -13.13 -13.26
N TYR A 58 3.70 -11.84 -13.60
CA TYR A 58 4.92 -11.06 -13.38
C TYR A 58 5.22 -10.82 -11.89
N LEU A 59 4.19 -10.53 -11.09
CA LEU A 59 4.35 -10.33 -9.65
C LEU A 59 4.81 -11.61 -8.96
N ASP A 60 4.35 -12.78 -9.41
CA ASP A 60 4.77 -14.06 -8.86
C ASP A 60 6.25 -14.31 -9.10
N LEU A 61 6.78 -13.98 -10.27
CA LEU A 61 8.23 -14.07 -10.51
C LEU A 61 9.05 -13.20 -9.55
N ALA A 62 8.54 -12.02 -9.19
CA ALA A 62 9.24 -11.08 -8.31
C ALA A 62 9.07 -11.42 -6.82
N PHE A 63 7.87 -11.83 -6.43
CA PHE A 63 7.50 -12.01 -5.01
C PHE A 63 7.74 -13.43 -4.52
N GLU A 64 7.69 -14.41 -5.42
CA GLU A 64 8.01 -15.81 -5.12
C GLU A 64 9.49 -16.05 -5.42
N ALA A 65 10.34 -15.57 -4.52
CA ALA A 65 11.76 -15.87 -4.56
C ALA A 65 12.00 -17.37 -4.23
N PRO A 66 13.08 -18.00 -4.75
CA PRO A 66 13.49 -19.36 -4.37
C PRO A 66 13.70 -19.58 -2.86
N LEU A 67 13.77 -18.49 -2.10
CA LEU A 67 14.07 -18.44 -0.67
C LEU A 67 12.81 -18.32 0.23
N GLY A 68 11.60 -18.34 -0.33
CA GLY A 68 10.36 -18.42 0.46
C GLY A 68 9.59 -17.10 0.65
N GLY A 69 9.80 -16.11 -0.23
CA GLY A 69 9.05 -14.85 -0.24
C GLY A 69 9.92 -13.61 -0.01
N LEU A 70 9.27 -12.47 0.27
CA LEU A 70 9.91 -11.17 0.52
C LEU A 70 9.51 -10.60 1.88
N GLU A 71 10.42 -9.85 2.48
CA GLU A 71 10.15 -9.03 3.67
C GLU A 71 10.66 -7.59 3.48
N VAL A 72 10.06 -6.65 4.22
CA VAL A 72 10.50 -5.25 4.22
C VAL A 72 11.62 -5.07 5.23
N ILE A 73 12.77 -4.56 4.77
CA ILE A 73 13.91 -4.27 5.65
C ILE A 73 13.85 -2.82 6.15
N GLY A 74 13.75 -2.68 7.47
CA GLY A 74 13.83 -1.39 8.15
C GLY A 74 12.60 -0.47 7.93
N PRO A 75 12.67 0.78 8.41
CA PRO A 75 11.63 1.77 8.16
C PRO A 75 11.71 2.33 6.74
N THR A 76 10.57 2.76 6.20
CA THR A 76 10.51 3.41 4.89
C THR A 76 11.11 4.82 4.94
N MET A 77 11.92 5.19 3.94
CA MET A 77 12.33 6.58 3.73
C MET A 77 11.13 7.44 3.34
N LYS A 78 10.94 8.59 4.01
CA LYS A 78 9.80 9.50 3.77
C LYS A 78 10.28 10.93 3.51
N PHE A 79 9.88 11.49 2.39
CA PHE A 79 10.13 12.89 2.01
C PHE A 79 8.97 13.42 1.15
N ARG A 80 8.92 14.74 0.96
CA ARG A 80 7.86 15.39 0.15
C ARG A 80 8.46 15.93 -1.14
N ILE A 81 7.81 15.61 -2.26
CA ILE A 81 8.14 16.14 -3.59
C ILE A 81 7.00 17.06 -4.02
N LYS A 82 7.32 18.22 -4.59
CA LYS A 82 6.32 19.13 -5.18
C LYS A 82 5.94 18.67 -6.59
N ALA A 83 5.30 17.50 -6.68
CA ALA A 83 4.89 16.88 -7.93
C ALA A 83 3.51 16.22 -7.77
N ASN A 84 2.81 16.01 -8.88
CA ASN A 84 1.62 15.16 -8.88
C ASN A 84 2.04 13.69 -8.76
N TRP A 85 1.31 12.90 -7.97
CA TRP A 85 1.61 11.48 -7.76
C TRP A 85 1.62 10.66 -9.07
N LYS A 86 0.85 11.10 -10.08
CA LYS A 86 0.79 10.43 -11.39
C LYS A 86 2.12 10.43 -12.14
N LEU A 87 2.98 11.43 -11.94
CA LEU A 87 4.26 11.53 -12.64
C LEU A 87 5.22 10.39 -12.24
N ALA A 88 5.26 10.04 -10.95
CA ALA A 88 6.04 8.89 -10.51
C ALA A 88 5.39 7.58 -10.97
N ALA A 89 4.06 7.50 -10.94
CA ALA A 89 3.34 6.30 -11.36
C ALA A 89 3.56 5.98 -12.86
N GLU A 90 3.44 6.97 -13.75
CA GLU A 90 3.67 6.74 -15.20
C GLU A 90 5.13 6.41 -15.51
N ASN A 91 6.07 7.06 -14.80
CA ASN A 91 7.50 6.84 -15.01
C ASN A 91 7.89 5.38 -14.69
N PHE A 92 7.46 4.86 -13.54
CA PHE A 92 7.75 3.49 -13.14
C PHE A 92 6.89 2.43 -13.85
N ALA A 93 5.75 2.83 -14.43
CA ALA A 93 4.90 1.90 -15.17
C ALA A 93 5.49 1.49 -16.53
N GLY A 94 6.41 2.27 -17.10
CA GLY A 94 7.07 1.88 -18.37
C GLY A 94 7.85 2.96 -19.11
N ASP A 95 8.24 4.06 -18.48
CA ASP A 95 9.10 5.06 -19.14
C ASP A 95 10.57 4.61 -19.07
N ASP A 96 10.96 3.68 -19.92
CA ASP A 96 12.38 3.32 -20.06
C ASP A 96 13.16 4.35 -20.88
N TYR A 97 12.45 5.20 -21.63
CA TYR A 97 13.07 6.18 -22.52
C TYR A 97 13.89 7.22 -21.73
N HIS A 98 13.41 7.63 -20.55
CA HIS A 98 14.14 8.58 -19.71
C HIS A 98 15.45 8.03 -19.13
N VAL A 99 15.64 6.70 -19.12
CA VAL A 99 16.72 6.05 -18.36
C VAL A 99 18.09 6.58 -18.78
N LEU A 100 18.39 6.58 -20.07
CA LEU A 100 19.71 6.98 -20.58
C LEU A 100 19.96 8.49 -20.52
N TYR A 101 18.91 9.30 -20.55
CA TYR A 101 19.04 10.76 -20.57
C TYR A 101 19.05 11.34 -19.16
N THR A 102 18.00 11.08 -18.38
CA THR A 102 17.85 11.64 -17.04
C THR A 102 18.90 11.09 -16.08
N HIS A 103 19.28 9.81 -16.22
CA HIS A 103 20.32 9.19 -15.39
C HIS A 103 21.72 9.25 -16.02
N GLY A 104 21.92 10.03 -17.09
CA GLY A 104 23.20 10.07 -17.82
C GLY A 104 24.41 10.40 -16.93
N SER A 105 24.25 11.28 -15.93
CA SER A 105 25.32 11.57 -14.97
C SER A 105 25.62 10.40 -14.02
N ALA A 106 24.62 9.60 -13.66
CA ALA A 106 24.79 8.41 -12.81
C ALA A 106 25.52 7.28 -13.57
N PHE A 107 25.18 7.09 -14.86
CA PHE A 107 25.92 6.19 -15.73
C PHE A 107 27.38 6.60 -15.91
N GLN A 108 27.65 7.90 -16.08
CA GLN A 108 29.02 8.41 -16.24
C GLN A 108 29.93 8.10 -15.04
N ILE A 109 29.37 7.98 -13.83
CA ILE A 109 30.12 7.65 -12.62
C ILE A 109 30.05 6.16 -12.24
N GLY A 110 29.41 5.32 -13.06
CA GLY A 110 29.27 3.88 -12.81
C GLY A 110 28.40 3.52 -11.60
N PHE A 111 27.47 4.41 -11.22
CA PHE A 111 26.50 4.10 -10.17
C PHE A 111 25.36 3.21 -10.68
N LEU A 112 24.98 3.38 -11.95
CA LEU A 112 24.04 2.54 -12.70
C LEU A 112 24.75 1.83 -13.85
#